data_AF-A0A966SD67-F1
#
_entry.id   AF-A0A966SD67-F1
#
_cell.length_a   1.000
_cell.length_b   1.000
_cell.length_c   1.000
_cell.angle_alpha   90.00
_cell.angle_beta   90.00
_cell.angle_gamma   90.00
#
_symmetry.space_group_name_H-M   'P 1'
#
loop_
_entity.id
_entity.type
_entity.pdbx_description
1 polymer ?
#
loop_
_entity_poly.entity_id
_entity_poly.type
_entity_poly.pdbx_seq_one_letter_code
_entity_poly.pdbx_strand_id
1 'polypeptide(L)'
;MPYKDPHGGLTAAGRAHYKRTEGANLKPGVKNYSSASPADKKRWISWASRFYGQKNLPPMKKPNGEPTRAALTAAAWGEPVPSDERAARAIYAKANARKRELQGGEVKKKNPKAKPKPPFLKGKGKPPAKGENSPMDKKADKGKPGEKSRFDQLADKMAERGYNGKVPPQFLKK
;
A
#
# COMPACT_ATOMS: atom_id res chain seq x y z
N MET A 1 8.92 -24.91 -28.76
CA MET A 1 7.65 -24.52 -28.10
C MET A 1 7.71 -23.05 -27.70
N PRO A 2 6.67 -22.25 -27.97
CA PRO A 2 6.65 -20.85 -27.57
C PRO A 2 6.64 -20.72 -26.02
N TYR A 3 7.40 -19.76 -25.49
CA TYR A 3 7.46 -19.49 -24.04
C TYR A 3 6.21 -18.76 -23.51
N LYS A 4 5.51 -18.03 -24.39
CA LYS A 4 4.27 -17.33 -24.08
C LYS A 4 3.10 -18.16 -24.58
N ASP A 5 2.11 -18.35 -23.73
CA ASP A 5 0.85 -19.03 -24.09
C ASP A 5 -0.08 -18.03 -24.82
N PRO A 6 -0.59 -18.35 -26.02
CA PRO A 6 -1.57 -17.53 -26.73
C PRO A 6 -2.80 -17.17 -25.91
N HIS A 7 -3.24 -18.05 -25.00
CA HIS A 7 -4.42 -17.86 -24.16
C HIS A 7 -4.15 -17.11 -22.85
N GLY A 8 -2.89 -16.80 -22.53
CA GLY A 8 -2.57 -16.11 -21.26
C GLY A 8 -1.39 -16.68 -20.50
N GLY A 9 -0.52 -15.83 -19.95
CA GLY A 9 0.56 -16.27 -19.05
C GLY A 9 1.69 -17.07 -19.73
N LEU A 10 2.56 -17.67 -18.91
CA LEU A 10 3.72 -18.44 -19.38
C LEU A 10 3.39 -19.92 -19.52
N THR A 11 3.87 -20.53 -20.60
CA THR A 11 3.84 -21.98 -20.78
C THR A 11 4.74 -22.68 -19.76
N ALA A 12 4.62 -24.00 -19.61
CA ALA A 12 5.53 -24.76 -18.76
C ALA A 12 7.00 -24.58 -19.17
N ALA A 13 7.27 -24.63 -20.49
CA ALA A 13 8.58 -24.35 -21.06
C ALA A 13 9.04 -22.90 -20.76
N GLY A 14 8.14 -21.93 -20.86
CA GLY A 14 8.45 -20.53 -20.52
C GLY A 14 8.82 -20.34 -19.04
N ARG A 15 8.13 -21.01 -18.12
CA ARG A 15 8.50 -20.98 -16.69
C ARG A 15 9.81 -21.70 -16.40
N ALA A 16 10.07 -22.83 -17.06
CA ALA A 16 11.33 -23.54 -16.95
C ALA A 16 12.50 -22.70 -17.48
N HIS A 17 12.31 -22.02 -18.61
CA HIS A 17 13.27 -21.07 -19.15
C HIS A 17 13.54 -19.94 -18.16
N TYR A 18 12.48 -19.30 -17.62
CA TYR A 18 12.62 -18.23 -16.64
C TYR A 18 13.34 -18.68 -15.36
N LYS A 19 13.08 -19.92 -14.90
CA LYS A 19 13.82 -20.51 -13.78
C LYS A 19 15.31 -20.69 -14.10
N ARG A 20 15.64 -21.09 -15.33
CA ARG A 20 17.03 -21.29 -15.76
C ARG A 20 17.80 -19.98 -15.93
N THR A 21 17.16 -18.92 -16.41
CA THR A 21 17.83 -17.63 -16.68
C THR A 21 17.80 -16.69 -15.49
N GLU A 22 16.66 -16.58 -14.80
CA GLU A 22 16.47 -15.63 -13.69
C GLU A 22 16.57 -16.30 -12.30
N GLY A 23 16.70 -17.62 -12.23
CA GLY A 23 16.77 -18.38 -10.97
C GLY A 23 15.44 -18.53 -10.22
N ALA A 24 14.38 -17.82 -10.62
CA ALA A 24 13.12 -17.80 -9.90
C ALA A 24 12.13 -18.89 -10.37
N ASN A 25 11.62 -19.68 -9.43
CA ASN A 25 10.64 -20.75 -9.69
C ASN A 25 9.21 -20.21 -9.77
N LEU A 26 8.82 -19.65 -10.92
CA LEU A 26 7.47 -19.13 -11.12
C LEU A 26 6.43 -20.25 -11.07
N LYS A 27 5.41 -20.04 -10.22
CA LYS A 27 4.24 -20.92 -10.16
C LYS A 27 3.23 -20.58 -11.25
N PRO A 28 2.42 -21.55 -11.72
CA PRO A 28 1.29 -21.26 -12.60
C PRO A 28 0.23 -20.40 -11.88
N GLY A 29 -0.61 -19.75 -12.69
CA GLY A 29 -1.78 -19.03 -12.19
C GLY A 29 -2.76 -19.96 -11.48
N VAL A 30 -3.47 -19.41 -10.49
CA VAL A 30 -4.43 -20.19 -9.67
C VAL A 30 -5.77 -20.20 -10.39
N LYS A 31 -6.09 -21.28 -11.12
CA LYS A 31 -7.33 -21.35 -11.92
C LYS A 31 -8.59 -21.60 -11.08
N ASN A 32 -8.50 -22.45 -10.06
CA ASN A 32 -9.66 -22.86 -9.24
C ASN A 32 -9.57 -22.26 -7.84
N TYR A 33 -9.94 -20.98 -7.69
CA TYR A 33 -9.81 -20.28 -6.40
C TYR A 33 -10.54 -21.00 -5.24
N SER A 34 -11.75 -21.51 -5.47
CA SER A 34 -12.60 -22.07 -4.39
C SER A 34 -11.96 -23.27 -3.69
N SER A 35 -11.39 -24.19 -4.47
CA SER A 35 -10.68 -25.39 -3.99
C SER A 35 -9.19 -25.16 -3.71
N ALA A 36 -8.67 -23.96 -3.98
CA ALA A 36 -7.26 -23.66 -3.78
C ALA A 36 -6.87 -23.64 -2.30
N SER A 37 -5.58 -23.94 -2.03
CA SER A 37 -5.00 -23.81 -0.69
C SER A 37 -5.07 -22.36 -0.19
N PRO A 38 -5.01 -22.11 1.14
CA PRO A 38 -4.98 -20.75 1.67
C PRO A 38 -3.85 -19.89 1.10
N ALA A 39 -2.68 -20.49 0.84
CA ALA A 39 -1.55 -19.79 0.24
C ALA A 39 -1.81 -19.43 -1.24
N ASP A 40 -2.42 -20.33 -2.01
CA ASP A 40 -2.81 -20.06 -3.39
C ASP A 40 -3.91 -19.00 -3.49
N LYS A 41 -4.88 -19.02 -2.56
CA LYS A 41 -5.91 -17.99 -2.44
C LYS A 41 -5.29 -16.60 -2.21
N LYS A 42 -4.34 -16.49 -1.28
CA LYS A 42 -3.58 -15.26 -1.06
C LYS A 42 -2.82 -14.81 -2.30
N ARG A 43 -2.21 -15.75 -3.05
CA ARG A 43 -1.51 -15.45 -4.31
C ARG A 43 -2.47 -14.92 -5.38
N TRP A 44 -3.65 -15.53 -5.53
CA TRP A 44 -4.68 -15.07 -6.45
C TRP A 44 -5.14 -13.63 -6.11
N ILE A 45 -5.39 -13.34 -4.83
CA ILE A 45 -5.78 -12.00 -4.38
C ILE A 45 -4.69 -10.97 -4.69
N SER A 46 -3.43 -11.33 -4.40
CA SER A 46 -2.28 -10.46 -4.66
C SER A 46 -2.12 -10.17 -6.15
N TRP A 47 -2.22 -11.19 -6.98
CA TRP A 47 -2.20 -11.04 -8.43
C TRP A 47 -3.28 -10.08 -8.92
N ALA A 48 -4.55 -10.33 -8.58
CA ALA A 48 -5.67 -9.50 -9.01
C ALA A 48 -5.52 -8.04 -8.55
N SER A 49 -5.01 -7.83 -7.34
CA SER A 49 -4.73 -6.50 -6.78
C SER A 49 -3.63 -5.76 -7.55
N ARG A 50 -2.56 -6.45 -7.94
CA ARG A 50 -1.45 -5.82 -8.68
C ARG A 50 -1.80 -5.53 -10.14
N PHE A 51 -2.52 -6.45 -10.79
CA PHE A 51 -2.84 -6.32 -12.22
C PHE A 51 -4.01 -5.37 -12.47
N TYR A 52 -5.07 -5.42 -11.65
CA TYR A 52 -6.31 -4.69 -11.90
C TYR A 52 -6.63 -3.60 -10.86
N GLY A 53 -5.84 -3.52 -9.78
CA GLY A 53 -5.93 -2.45 -8.78
C GLY A 53 -5.05 -1.22 -9.10
N GLN A 54 -4.27 -1.24 -10.17
CA GLN A 54 -3.46 -0.10 -10.59
C GLN A 54 -4.33 1.10 -10.99
N LYS A 55 -3.83 2.34 -10.86
CA LYS A 55 -4.60 3.55 -11.23
C LYS A 55 -4.92 3.58 -12.72
N ASN A 56 -3.90 3.37 -13.55
CA ASN A 56 -4.00 3.37 -15.00
C ASN A 56 -4.01 1.94 -15.50
N LEU A 57 -5.15 1.41 -15.93
CA LEU A 57 -5.18 0.08 -16.54
C LEU A 57 -4.78 0.17 -18.00
N PRO A 58 -4.03 -0.82 -18.53
CA PRO A 58 -3.87 -0.95 -19.97
C PRO A 58 -5.24 -1.20 -20.62
N PRO A 59 -5.41 -0.91 -21.92
CA PRO A 59 -6.63 -1.27 -22.63
C PRO A 59 -6.84 -2.78 -22.61
N MET A 60 -8.10 -3.21 -22.42
CA MET A 60 -8.44 -4.64 -22.40
C MET A 60 -8.65 -5.22 -23.79
N LYS A 61 -8.95 -4.37 -24.77
CA LYS A 61 -9.03 -4.71 -26.20
C LYS A 61 -8.02 -3.92 -27.01
N LYS A 62 -7.50 -4.55 -28.05
CA LYS A 62 -6.71 -3.91 -29.10
C LYS A 62 -7.64 -3.13 -30.06
N PRO A 63 -7.09 -2.28 -30.95
CA PRO A 63 -7.88 -1.61 -31.98
C PRO A 63 -8.66 -2.56 -32.90
N ASN A 64 -8.16 -3.79 -33.11
CA ASN A 64 -8.81 -4.83 -33.91
C ASN A 64 -9.91 -5.61 -33.13
N GLY A 65 -10.23 -5.21 -31.90
CA GLY A 65 -11.26 -5.86 -31.06
C GLY A 65 -10.79 -7.09 -30.28
N GLU A 66 -9.60 -7.62 -30.57
CA GLU A 66 -9.04 -8.77 -29.86
C GLU A 66 -8.64 -8.41 -28.42
N PRO A 67 -8.69 -9.37 -27.48
CA PRO A 67 -8.20 -9.14 -26.13
C PRO A 67 -6.70 -8.85 -26.11
N THR A 68 -6.30 -7.88 -25.30
CA THR A 68 -4.88 -7.59 -25.09
C THR A 68 -4.22 -8.68 -24.25
N ARG A 69 -2.89 -8.67 -24.25
CA ARG A 69 -2.11 -9.57 -23.39
C ARG A 69 -2.42 -9.39 -21.89
N ALA A 70 -2.73 -8.16 -21.49
CA ALA A 70 -3.14 -7.84 -20.13
C ALA A 70 -4.50 -8.47 -19.80
N ALA A 71 -5.47 -8.43 -20.72
CA ALA A 71 -6.76 -9.09 -20.56
C ALA A 71 -6.62 -10.61 -20.52
N LEU A 72 -5.84 -11.22 -21.41
CA LEU A 72 -5.59 -12.67 -21.45
C LEU A 72 -4.92 -13.21 -20.17
N THR A 73 -4.27 -12.35 -19.38
CA THR A 73 -3.73 -12.76 -18.08
C THR A 73 -4.84 -13.20 -17.12
N ALA A 74 -6.07 -12.67 -17.25
CA ALA A 74 -7.21 -13.14 -16.44
C ALA A 74 -7.50 -14.63 -16.65
N ALA A 75 -7.51 -15.08 -17.91
CA ALA A 75 -7.74 -16.48 -18.26
C ALA A 75 -6.66 -17.41 -17.69
N ALA A 76 -5.41 -16.96 -17.67
CA ALA A 76 -4.31 -17.71 -17.05
C ALA A 76 -4.51 -17.97 -15.54
N TRP A 77 -5.36 -17.17 -14.89
CA TRP A 77 -5.72 -17.23 -13.47
C TRP A 77 -7.17 -17.64 -13.23
N GLY A 78 -7.82 -18.26 -14.22
CA GLY A 78 -9.16 -18.82 -14.10
C GLY A 78 -10.29 -17.78 -14.00
N GLU A 79 -10.02 -16.53 -14.34
CA GLU A 79 -11.06 -15.51 -14.50
C GLU A 79 -11.42 -15.36 -15.99
N PRO A 80 -12.66 -14.96 -16.31
CA PRO A 80 -13.02 -14.61 -17.68
C PRO A 80 -12.15 -13.44 -18.18
N VAL A 81 -11.88 -13.43 -19.50
CA VAL A 81 -11.12 -12.35 -20.13
C VAL A 81 -11.94 -11.06 -20.07
N PRO A 82 -11.49 -10.00 -19.39
CA PRO A 82 -12.23 -8.75 -19.31
C PRO A 82 -12.27 -8.07 -20.68
N SER A 83 -13.43 -7.57 -21.07
CA SER A 83 -13.66 -6.83 -22.32
C SER A 83 -13.36 -5.34 -22.22
N ASP A 84 -13.46 -4.78 -21.01
CA ASP A 84 -13.40 -3.34 -20.74
C ASP A 84 -12.82 -3.10 -19.33
N GLU A 85 -12.59 -1.83 -19.00
CA GLU A 85 -12.05 -1.46 -17.69
C GLU A 85 -12.99 -1.85 -16.54
N ARG A 86 -14.31 -1.74 -16.70
CA ARG A 86 -15.27 -2.08 -15.65
C ARG A 86 -15.16 -3.57 -15.28
N ALA A 87 -15.08 -4.45 -16.27
CA ALA A 87 -14.86 -5.88 -16.07
C ALA A 87 -13.52 -6.15 -15.38
N ALA A 88 -12.45 -5.44 -15.76
CA ALA A 88 -11.16 -5.55 -15.11
C ALA A 88 -11.22 -5.09 -13.64
N ARG A 89 -11.89 -3.97 -13.34
CA ARG A 89 -12.12 -3.48 -11.98
C ARG A 89 -12.98 -4.42 -11.14
N ALA A 90 -13.91 -5.15 -11.76
CA ALA A 90 -14.69 -6.17 -11.06
C ALA A 90 -13.81 -7.31 -10.53
N ILE A 91 -12.75 -7.70 -11.25
CA ILE A 91 -11.75 -8.68 -10.77
C ILE A 91 -11.05 -8.14 -9.51
N TYR A 92 -10.70 -6.86 -9.51
CA TYR A 92 -10.11 -6.21 -8.32
C TYR A 92 -11.10 -6.14 -7.14
N ALA A 93 -12.36 -5.78 -7.39
CA ALA A 93 -13.41 -5.79 -6.36
C ALA A 93 -13.60 -7.19 -5.76
N LYS A 94 -13.60 -8.22 -6.60
CA LYS A 94 -13.63 -9.64 -6.18
C LYS A 94 -12.44 -9.99 -5.28
N ALA A 95 -11.25 -9.49 -5.59
CA ALA A 95 -10.06 -9.68 -4.75
C ALA A 95 -10.20 -9.03 -3.37
N ASN A 96 -10.79 -7.84 -3.29
CA ASN A 96 -11.05 -7.17 -2.01
C ASN A 96 -12.09 -7.91 -1.16
N ALA A 97 -13.16 -8.43 -1.77
CA ALA A 97 -14.14 -9.27 -1.09
C ALA A 97 -13.48 -10.54 -0.51
N ARG A 98 -12.78 -11.30 -1.36
CA ARG A 98 -12.02 -12.50 -0.98
C ARG A 98 -10.97 -12.23 0.11
N LYS A 99 -10.30 -11.07 0.06
CA LYS A 99 -9.35 -10.66 1.10
C LYS A 99 -10.03 -10.48 2.45
N ARG A 100 -11.20 -9.83 2.50
CA ARG A 100 -11.98 -9.64 3.73
C ARG A 100 -12.47 -10.98 4.28
N GLU A 101 -12.91 -11.90 3.43
CA GLU A 101 -13.31 -13.26 3.83
C GLU A 101 -12.16 -14.03 4.48
N LEU A 102 -10.97 -14.02 3.86
CA LEU A 102 -9.80 -14.69 4.42
C LEU A 102 -9.36 -14.05 5.74
N GLN A 103 -9.39 -12.72 5.85
CA GLN A 103 -9.04 -12.02 7.09
C GLN A 103 -10.08 -12.26 8.19
N GLY A 104 -11.36 -12.24 7.87
CA GLY A 104 -12.44 -12.57 8.80
C GLY A 104 -12.36 -14.01 9.32
N GLY A 105 -11.88 -14.94 8.48
CA GLY A 105 -11.54 -16.32 8.89
C GLY A 105 -10.27 -16.41 9.75
N GLU A 106 -9.24 -15.62 9.45
CA GLU A 106 -8.00 -15.56 10.25
C GLU A 106 -8.21 -14.93 11.62
N VAL A 107 -9.08 -13.93 11.76
CA VAL A 107 -9.43 -13.32 13.05
C VAL A 107 -10.10 -14.33 13.97
N LYS A 108 -10.90 -15.26 13.44
CA LYS A 108 -11.54 -16.34 14.22
C LYS A 108 -10.58 -17.45 14.69
N LYS A 109 -9.36 -17.54 14.14
CA LYS A 109 -8.34 -18.54 14.53
C LYS A 109 -7.31 -18.03 15.53
N LYS A 110 -7.41 -16.77 16.01
CA LYS A 110 -6.60 -16.27 17.13
C LYS A 110 -7.31 -16.58 18.44
N ASN A 111 -6.70 -17.45 19.25
CA ASN A 111 -7.14 -17.94 20.55
C ASN A 111 -7.79 -16.83 21.44
N PRO A 112 -8.98 -17.03 22.05
CA PRO A 112 -9.68 -16.00 22.82
C PRO A 112 -9.09 -15.69 24.20
N LYS A 113 -7.92 -16.23 24.57
CA LYS A 113 -7.24 -15.91 25.84
C LYS A 113 -6.24 -14.76 25.70
N ALA A 114 -6.75 -13.58 25.37
CA ALA A 114 -6.09 -12.34 25.74
C ALA A 114 -7.17 -11.39 26.26
N LYS A 115 -7.26 -11.26 27.59
CA LYS A 115 -8.16 -10.29 28.23
C LYS A 115 -7.88 -8.92 27.61
N PRO A 116 -8.91 -8.16 27.19
CA PRO A 116 -8.69 -6.80 26.71
C PRO A 116 -8.02 -6.01 27.84
N LYS A 117 -6.87 -5.38 27.56
CA LYS A 117 -6.28 -4.44 28.51
C LYS A 117 -7.30 -3.32 28.73
N PRO A 118 -7.66 -2.97 29.97
CA PRO A 118 -8.63 -1.93 30.23
C PRO A 118 -8.12 -0.59 29.67
N PRO A 119 -9.03 0.30 29.22
CA PRO A 119 -8.62 1.64 28.82
C PRO A 119 -7.97 2.34 30.03
N PHE A 120 -6.81 2.94 29.81
CA PHE A 120 -6.15 3.76 30.82
C PHE A 120 -7.10 4.91 31.22
N LEU A 121 -7.75 4.77 32.38
CA LEU A 121 -8.52 5.83 33.02
C LEU A 121 -7.54 6.87 33.54
N LYS A 122 -7.47 8.02 32.87
CA LYS A 122 -6.72 9.19 33.31
C LYS A 122 -7.36 9.70 34.61
N GLY A 123 -6.68 9.49 35.74
CA GLY A 123 -7.15 9.90 37.05
C GLY A 123 -7.42 11.39 37.11
N LYS A 124 -8.62 11.75 37.58
CA LYS A 124 -9.01 13.12 37.94
C LYS A 124 -8.48 13.42 39.34
N GLY A 125 -7.43 14.23 39.44
CA GLY A 125 -7.06 14.91 40.68
C GLY A 125 -7.89 16.20 40.84
N LYS A 126 -8.55 16.34 41.99
CA LYS A 126 -9.43 17.46 42.39
C LYS A 126 -8.59 18.71 42.74
N PRO A 127 -9.07 19.95 42.51
CA PRO A 127 -8.31 21.18 42.76
C PRO A 127 -8.48 21.68 44.21
N PRO A 128 -7.53 22.47 44.73
CA PRO A 128 -7.83 23.46 45.76
C PRO A 128 -8.02 24.85 45.15
N ALA A 129 -9.05 25.53 45.64
CA ALA A 129 -9.42 26.90 45.32
C ALA A 129 -8.80 27.88 46.32
N LYS A 130 -8.39 29.06 45.81
CA LYS A 130 -8.65 30.44 46.29
C LYS A 130 -7.44 31.35 46.04
N GLY A 131 -7.72 32.49 45.42
CA GLY A 131 -6.79 33.62 45.23
C GLY A 131 -7.34 34.53 44.13
N GLU A 132 -7.65 35.77 44.49
CA GLU A 132 -8.59 36.70 43.86
C GLU A 132 -8.13 37.37 42.55
N ASN A 133 -9.09 37.97 41.84
CA ASN A 133 -8.99 38.63 40.53
C ASN A 133 -8.26 39.99 40.58
N SER A 134 -7.33 40.27 39.65
CA SER A 134 -7.37 41.24 38.51
C SER A 134 -6.12 42.15 38.54
N PRO A 135 -5.71 42.90 37.48
CA PRO A 135 -6.18 42.97 36.09
C PRO A 135 -5.06 42.86 35.01
N MET A 136 -5.50 42.73 33.75
CA MET A 136 -4.82 43.06 32.48
C MET A 136 -3.35 43.53 32.51
N ASP A 137 -2.47 42.83 31.77
CA ASP A 137 -1.43 43.51 30.99
C ASP A 137 -0.90 42.67 29.82
N LYS A 138 -1.02 43.23 28.62
CA LYS A 138 -0.40 42.72 27.40
C LYS A 138 1.11 42.87 27.55
N LYS A 139 1.86 41.78 27.76
CA LYS A 139 3.33 41.83 27.64
C LYS A 139 3.84 40.71 26.75
N ALA A 140 4.42 41.16 25.64
CA ALA A 140 5.25 40.38 24.75
C ALA A 140 6.33 39.66 25.54
N ASP A 141 6.36 38.33 25.45
CA ASP A 141 7.44 37.54 26.02
C ASP A 141 8.67 37.66 25.13
N LYS A 142 9.62 38.47 25.59
CA LYS A 142 10.95 38.63 25.01
C LYS A 142 11.74 37.35 25.35
N GLY A 143 12.13 36.60 24.32
CA GLY A 143 12.99 35.43 24.46
C GLY A 143 14.22 35.69 25.34
N LYS A 144 14.56 34.68 26.16
CA LYS A 144 15.71 34.71 27.09
C LYS A 144 17.02 35.08 26.35
N PRO A 145 17.86 35.95 26.93
CA PRO A 145 19.12 36.32 26.32
C PRO A 145 20.10 35.14 26.38
N GLY A 146 20.61 34.74 25.22
CA GLY A 146 21.72 33.79 25.09
C GLY A 146 21.35 32.41 24.53
N GLU A 147 20.07 32.10 24.30
CA GLU A 147 19.69 30.84 23.67
C GLU A 147 19.42 31.06 22.18
N LYS A 148 20.36 30.63 21.33
CA LYS A 148 20.21 30.69 19.87
C LYS A 148 18.89 30.03 19.47
N SER A 149 18.08 30.69 18.65
CA SER A 149 16.85 30.11 18.13
C SER A 149 17.15 28.79 17.46
N ARG A 150 16.20 27.84 17.51
CA ARG A 150 16.29 26.57 16.79
C ARG A 150 16.60 26.77 15.29
N PHE A 151 16.17 27.89 14.72
CA PHE A 151 16.50 28.28 13.35
C PHE A 151 17.98 28.66 13.18
N ASP A 152 18.55 29.42 14.11
CA ASP A 152 19.96 29.81 14.07
C ASP A 152 20.88 28.60 14.26
N GLN A 153 20.51 27.68 15.16
CA GLN A 153 21.23 26.42 15.35
C GLN A 153 21.20 25.53 14.09
N LEU A 154 20.09 25.57 13.34
CA LEU A 154 19.96 24.82 12.09
C LEU A 154 20.80 25.46 10.98
N ALA A 155 20.86 26.79 10.92
CA ALA A 155 21.65 27.54 9.96
C ALA A 155 23.16 27.31 10.15
N ASP A 156 23.66 27.38 11.40
CA ASP A 156 25.06 27.08 11.74
C ASP A 156 25.42 25.64 11.31
N LYS A 157 24.55 24.67 11.59
CA LYS A 157 24.76 23.26 11.23
C LYS A 157 24.72 23.00 9.72
N MET A 158 24.03 23.84 8.95
CA MET A 158 24.03 23.78 7.49
C MET A 158 25.30 24.43 6.91
N ALA A 159 25.77 25.52 7.51
CA ALA A 159 27.02 26.18 7.13
C ALA A 159 28.24 25.27 7.38
N GLU A 160 28.31 24.58 8.53
CA GLU A 160 29.34 23.57 8.82
C GLU A 160 29.38 22.42 7.80
N ARG A 161 28.23 22.13 7.18
CA ARG A 161 28.12 21.11 6.13
C ARG A 161 28.47 21.62 4.72
N GLY A 162 29.02 22.84 4.61
CA GLY A 162 29.42 23.44 3.35
C GLY A 162 28.23 23.83 2.46
N TYR A 163 27.03 23.98 3.02
CA TYR A 163 25.85 24.34 2.25
C TYR A 163 25.88 25.82 1.91
N ASN A 164 26.45 26.16 0.76
CA ASN A 164 26.62 27.54 0.31
C ASN A 164 25.29 28.11 -0.23
N GLY A 165 24.36 28.43 0.67
CA GLY A 165 23.30 29.44 0.50
C GLY A 165 22.29 29.32 -0.66
N LYS A 166 22.42 28.34 -1.56
CA LYS A 166 21.45 28.15 -2.66
C LYS A 166 20.31 27.27 -2.18
N VAL A 167 19.16 27.90 -1.99
CA VAL A 167 17.88 27.23 -1.79
C VAL A 167 17.68 26.26 -2.96
N PRO A 168 17.49 24.95 -2.70
CA PRO A 168 17.28 23.98 -3.76
C PRO A 168 16.01 24.32 -4.57
N PRO A 169 16.03 24.23 -5.92
CA PRO A 169 14.93 24.68 -6.77
C PRO A 169 13.60 23.97 -6.51
N GLN A 170 13.61 22.82 -5.83
CA GLN A 170 12.40 22.12 -5.36
C GLN A 170 11.60 22.89 -4.29
N PHE A 171 12.18 23.92 -3.66
CA PHE A 171 11.52 24.78 -2.67
C PHE A 171 11.10 26.15 -3.25
N LEU A 172 11.37 26.41 -4.54
CA LEU A 172 10.87 27.58 -5.25
C LEU A 172 9.58 27.22 -6.00
N LYS A 173 8.45 27.21 -5.28
CA LYS A 173 7.12 27.24 -5.88
C LYS A 173 6.21 28.20 -5.11
N LYS A 174 5.92 29.34 -5.73
CA LYS A 174 4.58 29.92 -5.83
C LYS A 174 4.39 30.32 -7.29
#